data_AF-A0A2V2FTP4-F1
#
_entry.id   AF-A0A2V2FTP4-F1
#
_cell.length_a   1.000
_cell.length_b   1.000
_cell.length_c   1.000
_cell.angle_alpha   90.00
_cell.angle_beta   90.00
_cell.angle_gamma   90.00
#
_symmetry.space_group_name_H-M   'P 1'
#
loop_
_entity.id
_entity.type
_entity.pdbx_description
1 polymer ?
#
loop_
_entity_poly.entity_id
_entity_poly.type
_entity_poly.pdbx_seq_one_letter_code
_entity_poly.pdbx_strand_id
1 'polypeptide(L)' 'FYYGDYIGEEFTDVPAAGMWEMMAATADSFTEAYNKAGGNSTVIHLPDEGITGNSHFMFQELNNDVIAEHIENWIKANVK' A
#
# COMPACT_ATOMS: atom_id res chain seq x y z
N PHE A 1 1.35 0.39 -5.53
CA PHE A 1 0.14 0.55 -4.68
C PHE A 1 0.58 0.77 -3.25
N TYR A 2 -0.15 1.56 -2.46
CA TYR A 2 0.13 1.81 -1.05
C TYR A 2 -1.10 1.47 -0.21
N TYR A 3 -0.89 0.70 0.86
CA TYR A 3 -1.94 0.25 1.77
C TYR A 3 -1.58 0.63 3.22
N GLY A 4 -2.60 1.07 3.97
CA GLY A 4 -2.50 1.40 5.39
C GLY A 4 -2.82 0.22 6.31
N ASP A 5 -3.02 0.50 7.58
CA ASP A 5 -2.99 -0.48 8.67
C ASP A 5 -4.26 -1.34 8.80
N TYR A 6 -5.41 -0.81 8.36
CA TYR A 6 -6.72 -1.37 8.71
C TYR A 6 -7.27 -2.34 7.65
N ILE A 7 -6.44 -3.28 7.21
CA ILE A 7 -6.77 -4.28 6.19
C ILE A 7 -6.42 -5.68 6.71
N GLY A 8 -7.41 -6.55 6.84
CA GLY A 8 -7.20 -7.93 7.28
C GLY A 8 -8.44 -8.57 7.92
N GLU A 9 -8.36 -9.88 8.13
CA GLU A 9 -9.42 -10.71 8.70
C GLU A 9 -9.75 -10.34 10.16
N GLU A 10 -8.85 -9.65 10.87
CA GLU A 10 -9.03 -9.20 12.24
C GLU A 10 -10.11 -8.11 12.39
N PHE A 11 -10.49 -7.42 11.31
CA PHE A 11 -11.49 -6.36 11.31
C PHE A 11 -12.91 -6.88 11.02
N THR A 12 -13.36 -7.86 11.78
CA THR A 12 -14.63 -8.59 11.53
C THR A 12 -15.89 -7.72 11.57
N ASP A 13 -15.86 -6.60 12.31
CA ASP A 13 -17.01 -5.70 12.50
C ASP A 13 -17.02 -4.52 11.52
N VAL A 14 -16.02 -4.41 10.64
CA VAL A 14 -15.92 -3.34 9.64
C VAL A 14 -16.47 -3.86 8.31
N PRO A 15 -17.65 -3.39 7.84
CA PRO A 15 -18.29 -3.94 6.64
C PRO A 15 -17.43 -3.87 5.38
N ALA A 16 -16.49 -2.92 5.31
CA ALA A 16 -15.60 -2.73 4.18
C ALA A 16 -14.27 -3.52 4.30
N ALA A 17 -13.97 -4.19 5.41
CA ALA A 17 -12.69 -4.87 5.63
C ALA A 17 -12.40 -5.92 4.55
N GLY A 18 -13.36 -6.82 4.27
CA GLY A 18 -13.20 -7.83 3.22
C GLY A 18 -13.05 -7.24 1.81
N MET A 19 -13.65 -6.06 1.54
CA MET A 19 -13.44 -5.36 0.28
C MET A 19 -12.00 -4.85 0.16
N TRP A 20 -11.46 -4.25 1.22
CA TRP A 20 -10.08 -3.76 1.24
C TRP A 20 -9.06 -4.89 1.15
N GLU A 21 -9.31 -6.00 1.83
CA GLU A 21 -8.48 -7.21 1.75
C GLU A 21 -8.44 -7.75 0.31
N MET A 22 -9.61 -7.88 -0.33
CA MET A 22 -9.70 -8.28 -1.74
C MET A 22 -8.94 -7.32 -2.66
N MET A 23 -9.04 -6.00 -2.43
CA MET A 23 -8.32 -5.00 -3.23
C MET A 23 -6.81 -5.11 -3.06
N ALA A 24 -6.32 -5.29 -1.83
CA ALA A 24 -4.91 -5.50 -1.53
C ALA A 24 -4.37 -6.76 -2.24
N ALA A 25 -5.04 -7.90 -2.06
CA ALA A 25 -4.66 -9.15 -2.72
C ALA A 25 -4.68 -9.06 -4.26
N THR A 26 -5.61 -8.28 -4.81
CA THR A 26 -5.66 -8.02 -6.26
C THR A 26 -4.46 -7.22 -6.73
N ALA A 27 -4.04 -6.19 -5.99
CA ALA A 27 -2.86 -5.39 -6.32
C ALA A 27 -1.56 -6.20 -6.23
N ASP A 28 -1.47 -7.10 -5.25
CA ASP A 28 -0.34 -8.04 -5.10
C ASP A 28 -0.25 -8.97 -6.33
N SER A 29 -1.37 -9.62 -6.67
CA SER A 29 -1.45 -10.52 -7.84
C SER A 29 -1.14 -9.79 -9.15
N PHE A 30 -1.65 -8.57 -9.31
CA PHE A 30 -1.36 -7.73 -10.47
C PHE A 30 0.13 -7.40 -10.55
N THR A 31 0.74 -7.00 -9.44
CA THR A 31 2.16 -6.61 -9.40
C THR A 31 3.07 -7.78 -9.73
N GLU A 32 2.78 -8.98 -9.20
CA GLU A 32 3.50 -10.20 -9.56
C GLU A 32 3.42 -10.47 -11.07
N ALA A 33 2.21 -10.44 -11.64
CA ALA A 33 2.00 -10.69 -13.06
C ALA A 33 2.66 -9.64 -13.96
N TYR A 34 2.56 -8.36 -13.59
CA TYR A 34 3.13 -7.25 -14.35
C TYR A 34 4.66 -7.29 -14.35
N ASN A 35 5.27 -7.58 -13.21
CA ASN A 35 6.72 -7.73 -13.10
C ASN A 35 7.21 -8.96 -13.89
N LYS A 36 6.46 -10.07 -13.88
CA LYS A 36 6.76 -11.25 -14.73
C LYS A 36 6.72 -10.93 -16.23
N ALA A 37 5.91 -9.97 -16.64
CA ALA A 37 5.85 -9.48 -18.02
C ALA A 37 6.95 -8.46 -18.37
N GLY A 38 7.87 -8.16 -17.45
CA GLY A 38 8.96 -7.21 -17.64
C GLY A 38 8.62 -5.76 -17.26
N GLY A 39 7.49 -5.55 -16.59
CA GLY A 39 7.13 -4.26 -16.00
C GLY A 39 7.88 -3.95 -14.70
N ASN A 40 7.67 -2.75 -14.16
CA ASN A 40 8.16 -2.34 -12.84
C ASN A 40 6.98 -1.83 -11.99
N SER A 41 6.48 -2.68 -11.10
CA SER A 41 5.42 -2.38 -10.13
C SER A 41 5.86 -2.79 -8.73
N THR A 42 5.40 -2.04 -7.74
CA THR A 42 5.62 -2.33 -6.31
C THR A 42 4.31 -2.12 -5.55
N VAL A 43 3.97 -3.07 -4.67
CA VAL A 43 2.95 -2.89 -3.64
C VAL A 43 3.67 -2.68 -2.33
N ILE A 44 3.24 -1.68 -1.56
CA ILE A 44 3.79 -1.33 -0.26
C ILE A 44 2.64 -1.37 0.73
N HIS A 45 2.76 -2.26 1.70
CA HIS A 45 1.94 -2.29 2.90
C HIS A 45 2.70 -1.49 3.96
N LEU A 46 2.24 -0.27 4.26
CA LEU A 46 2.97 0.65 5.13
C LEU A 46 3.38 0.05 6.51
N PRO A 47 2.55 -0.81 7.15
CA PRO A 47 2.97 -1.47 8.39
C PRO A 47 4.22 -2.33 8.25
N ASP A 48 4.44 -2.97 7.10
CA ASP A 48 5.64 -3.79 6.84
C ASP A 48 6.91 -2.94 6.72
N GLU A 49 6.76 -1.67 6.33
CA GLU A 49 7.82 -0.65 6.28
C GLU A 49 7.96 0.10 7.62
N GLY A 50 7.22 -0.30 8.66
CA GLY A 50 7.24 0.34 9.97
C GLY A 50 6.50 1.69 10.04
N ILE A 51 5.72 2.03 9.02
CA ILE A 51 4.91 3.25 8.94
C ILE A 51 3.47 2.87 9.31
N THR A 52 3.04 3.23 10.52
CA THR A 52 1.74 2.80 11.06
C THR A 52 0.79 3.96 11.36
N GLY A 53 -0.48 3.65 11.62
CA GLY A 53 -1.54 4.59 11.96
C GLY A 53 -2.26 5.22 10.77
N ASN A 54 -2.15 4.64 9.57
CA ASN A 54 -2.65 5.24 8.34
C ASN A 54 -3.99 4.66 7.92
N SER A 55 -4.95 5.53 7.62
CA SER A 55 -6.18 5.14 6.94
C SER A 55 -6.00 5.09 5.41
N HIS A 56 -7.11 4.96 4.68
CA HIS A 56 -7.11 5.07 3.22
C HIS A 56 -6.63 6.44 2.72
N PHE A 57 -6.97 7.53 3.42
CA PHE A 57 -6.60 8.89 3.03
C PHE A 57 -5.21 9.25 3.57
N MET A 58 -4.22 8.37 3.34
CA MET A 58 -2.87 8.47 3.91
C MET A 58 -2.14 9.78 3.56
N PHE A 59 -2.51 10.44 2.47
CA PHE A 59 -1.98 11.76 2.10
C PHE A 59 -2.52 12.93 2.96
N GLN A 60 -3.55 12.69 3.78
CA GLN A 60 -4.12 13.65 4.73
C GLN A 60 -3.81 13.30 6.19
N GLU A 61 -3.14 12.18 6.45
CA GLU A 61 -2.76 11.78 7.80
C GLU A 61 -1.68 12.71 8.37
N LEU A 62 -1.52 12.71 9.70
CA LEU A 62 -0.57 13.58 10.39
C LEU A 62 0.90 13.28 10.06
N ASN A 63 1.18 12.08 9.58
CA ASN A 63 2.49 11.59 9.13
C ASN A 63 2.59 11.55 7.59
N ASN A 64 1.75 12.30 6.88
CA ASN A 64 1.77 12.32 5.41
C ASN A 64 3.12 12.77 4.82
N ASP A 65 3.92 13.51 5.57
CA ASP A 65 5.29 13.89 5.24
C ASP A 65 6.22 12.67 5.17
N VAL A 66 6.12 11.76 6.12
CA VAL A 66 6.88 10.48 6.12
C VAL A 66 6.48 9.62 4.91
N ILE A 67 5.19 9.54 4.61
CA ILE A 67 4.70 8.78 3.44
C ILE A 67 5.16 9.43 2.13
N ALA A 68 5.12 10.77 2.04
CA ALA A 68 5.57 11.50 0.87
C ALA A 68 7.08 11.27 0.62
N GLU A 69 7.90 11.33 1.67
CA GLU A 69 9.34 11.03 1.58
C GLU A 69 9.58 9.58 1.11
N HIS A 70 8.83 8.61 1.63
CA HIS A 70 8.92 7.22 1.22
C HIS A 70 8.60 7.04 -0.28
N ILE A 71 7.53 7.68 -0.77
CA ILE A 71 7.16 7.68 -2.19
C ILE A 71 8.25 8.34 -3.04
N GLU A 72 8.77 9.50 -2.61
CA GLU A 72 9.81 10.22 -3.35
C GLU A 72 11.10 9.38 -3.47
N ASN A 73 11.49 8.68 -2.42
CA ASN A 73 12.64 7.78 -2.43
C ASN A 73 12.43 6.62 -3.42
N TRP A 74 11.24 6.03 -3.46
CA TRP A 74 10.92 5.02 -4.46
C TRP A 74 11.02 5.57 -5.89
N ILE A 75 10.47 6.77 -6.15
CA ILE A 75 10.52 7.40 -7.48
C ILE A 75 11.97 7.63 -7.91
N LYS A 76 12.80 8.21 -7.04
CA LYS A 76 14.23 8.46 -7.32
C LYS A 76 14.99 7.18 -7.65
N ALA A 77 14.64 6.06 -7.03
CA ALA A 77 15.29 4.78 -7.27
C ALA A 77 14.81 4.06 -8.55
N ASN A 78 13.59 4.34 -9.02
CA ASN A 78 12.92 3.52 -10.04
C ASN A 78 12.55 4.26 -11.33
N VAL A 79 12.57 5.59 -11.33
CA VAL A 79 12.20 6.43 -12.48
C VAL A 79 13.41 7.28 -12.89
N LYS A 80 13.66 7.36 -14.20
CA LYS A 80 14.77 8.12 -14.81
C LYS A 80 14.27 9.37 -15.51
#